data_AF-A0A177D3J3-F1
#
_entry.id   AF-A0A177D3J3-F1
#
_cell.length_a   1.000
_cell.length_b   1.000
_cell.length_c   1.000
_cell.angle_alpha   90.00
_cell.angle_beta   90.00
_cell.angle_gamma   90.00
#
_symmetry.space_group_name_H-M   'P 1'
#
loop_
_entity.id
_entity.type
_entity.pdbx_description
1 polymer ?
#
loop_
_entity_poly.entity_id
_entity_poly.type
_entity_poly.pdbx_seq_one_letter_code
_entity_poly.pdbx_strand_id
1 'polypeptide(L)'
;MFFISAIVKNIAPVFIATSPITSYGDQIYSMHRARSSAGFSLDIPLIMLVASILKVYYWFGAHFSTSLLVQALLMICVHLLLLHVALTNRPPPSHLPFQHKDVSNRPYDFWQWRAPRPYWTFITYFTGVLLVLHLVMSSTSIFVPYTDLLGMVALTIEATLPLPQLLANYQRRGCKGFRPSVIVNWVIGDTFKMWFFFASSSGEVPWAFKACGIFQACCDLGLAAQYLIWGDGPVGVEGLGREKEVRSPIPPEDGWNAEKLGQAGVTGGIEMSDGQAWERPRAA
;
A
#
# COMPACT_ATOMS: atom_id res chain seq x y z
N MET A 1 -23.00 6.80 -24.94
CA MET A 1 -22.97 5.63 -24.04
C MET A 1 -22.22 4.41 -24.60
N PHE A 2 -22.27 4.15 -25.93
CA PHE A 2 -21.51 3.06 -26.56
C PHE A 2 -19.98 3.19 -26.42
N PHE A 3 -19.42 4.37 -26.72
CA PHE A 3 -17.98 4.61 -26.63
C PHE A 3 -17.42 4.47 -25.21
N ILE A 4 -18.13 5.02 -24.20
CA ILE A 4 -17.71 4.89 -22.79
C ILE A 4 -17.74 3.42 -22.36
N SER A 5 -18.78 2.67 -22.71
CA SER A 5 -18.85 1.24 -22.39
C SER A 5 -17.76 0.43 -23.08
N ALA A 6 -17.43 0.73 -24.34
CA ALA A 6 -16.36 0.07 -25.09
C ALA A 6 -14.97 0.40 -24.54
N ILE A 7 -14.71 1.65 -24.17
CA ILE A 7 -13.47 2.09 -23.53
C ILE A 7 -13.31 1.35 -22.20
N VAL A 8 -14.34 1.36 -21.35
CA VAL A 8 -14.26 0.76 -20.02
C VAL A 8 -14.10 -0.76 -20.10
N LYS A 9 -14.77 -1.45 -21.04
CA LYS A 9 -14.61 -2.90 -21.22
C LYS A 9 -13.19 -3.32 -21.62
N ASN A 10 -12.47 -2.50 -22.38
CA ASN A 10 -11.11 -2.82 -22.83
C ASN A 10 -10.03 -2.27 -21.88
N ILE A 11 -10.26 -1.11 -21.26
CA ILE A 11 -9.28 -0.43 -20.41
C ILE A 11 -9.38 -0.91 -18.96
N ALA A 12 -10.57 -1.14 -18.40
CA ALA A 12 -10.70 -1.51 -16.99
C ALA A 12 -9.94 -2.80 -16.63
N PRO A 13 -9.98 -3.89 -17.43
CA PRO A 13 -9.17 -5.08 -17.18
C PRO A 13 -7.67 -4.80 -17.07
N VAL A 14 -7.13 -4.01 -18.01
CA VAL A 14 -5.71 -3.65 -18.05
C VAL A 14 -5.36 -2.76 -16.86
N PHE A 15 -6.18 -1.74 -16.61
CA PHE A 15 -6.01 -0.81 -15.49
C PHE A 15 -5.99 -1.55 -14.15
N ILE A 16 -6.95 -2.45 -13.91
CA ILE A 16 -7.03 -3.27 -12.70
C ILE A 16 -5.77 -4.14 -12.57
N ALA A 17 -5.38 -4.83 -13.65
CA ALA A 17 -4.19 -5.67 -13.66
C ALA A 17 -2.91 -4.87 -13.33
N THR A 18 -2.73 -3.69 -13.91
CA THR A 18 -1.52 -2.86 -13.73
C THR A 18 -1.56 -1.97 -12.49
N SER A 19 -2.70 -1.84 -11.82
CA SER A 19 -2.89 -0.98 -10.65
C SER A 19 -1.88 -1.18 -9.50
N PRO A 20 -1.35 -2.39 -9.22
CA PRO A 20 -0.32 -2.56 -8.19
C PRO A 20 0.99 -1.85 -8.57
N ILE A 21 1.35 -1.88 -9.86
CA ILE A 21 2.58 -1.28 -10.35
C ILE A 21 2.52 0.22 -10.18
N THR A 22 1.42 0.84 -10.61
CA THR A 22 1.23 2.30 -10.51
C THR A 22 1.12 2.76 -9.07
N SER A 23 0.43 2.01 -8.20
CA SER A 23 0.18 2.44 -6.82
C SER A 23 1.39 2.34 -5.90
N TYR A 24 2.29 1.38 -6.14
CA TYR A 24 3.44 1.12 -5.28
C TYR A 24 4.78 1.41 -5.95
N GLY A 25 4.83 1.58 -7.27
CA GLY A 25 6.04 1.90 -8.02
C GLY A 25 6.75 3.16 -7.49
N ASP A 26 5.99 4.22 -7.25
CA ASP A 26 6.52 5.46 -6.67
C ASP A 26 7.08 5.25 -5.25
N GLN A 27 6.45 4.39 -4.45
CA GLN A 27 6.92 4.08 -3.09
C GLN A 27 8.23 3.30 -3.13
N ILE A 28 8.32 2.30 -4.01
CA ILE A 28 9.54 1.50 -4.24
C ILE A 28 10.67 2.42 -4.70
N TYR A 29 10.41 3.26 -5.71
CA TYR A 29 11.39 4.18 -6.26
C TYR A 29 11.86 5.20 -5.21
N SER A 30 10.93 5.78 -4.45
CA SER A 30 11.23 6.73 -3.39
C SER A 30 12.15 6.12 -2.32
N MET A 31 11.82 4.92 -1.80
CA MET A 31 12.66 4.26 -0.79
C MET A 31 14.03 3.85 -1.36
N HIS A 32 14.07 3.40 -2.61
CA HIS A 32 15.32 3.05 -3.26
C HIS A 32 16.23 4.27 -3.45
N ARG A 33 15.67 5.40 -3.92
CA ARG A 33 16.40 6.66 -4.11
C ARG A 33 16.84 7.27 -2.78
N ALA A 34 15.97 7.28 -1.78
CA ALA A 34 16.27 7.82 -0.45
C ALA A 34 17.22 6.94 0.37
N ARG A 35 17.47 5.70 -0.07
CA ARG A 35 18.27 4.67 0.65
C ARG A 35 17.82 4.49 2.10
N SER A 36 16.53 4.69 2.34
CA SER A 36 15.92 4.63 3.66
C SER A 36 14.47 4.18 3.56
N SER A 37 14.08 3.25 4.41
CA SER A 37 12.68 2.86 4.68
C SER A 37 12.20 3.36 6.03
N ALA A 38 12.84 4.38 6.59
CA ALA A 38 12.42 4.99 7.85
C ALA A 38 10.95 5.48 7.75
N GLY A 39 10.14 5.13 8.75
CA GLY A 39 8.72 5.47 8.79
C GLY A 39 7.79 4.51 8.02
N PHE A 40 8.31 3.74 7.06
CA PHE A 40 7.52 2.81 6.26
C PHE A 40 7.14 1.55 7.05
N SER A 41 5.86 1.19 7.06
CA SER A 41 5.39 -0.04 7.69
C SER A 41 5.53 -1.25 6.77
N LEU A 42 6.27 -2.28 7.23
CA LEU A 42 6.34 -3.56 6.54
C LEU A 42 5.05 -4.38 6.60
N ASP A 43 4.09 -3.99 7.44
CA ASP A 43 2.80 -4.69 7.52
C ASP A 43 2.05 -4.57 6.18
N ILE A 44 2.12 -3.42 5.52
CA ILE A 44 1.43 -3.18 4.24
C ILE A 44 1.84 -4.24 3.21
N PRO A 45 3.14 -4.42 2.89
CA PRO A 45 3.51 -5.43 1.91
C PRO A 45 3.23 -6.86 2.33
N LEU A 46 3.32 -7.17 3.63
CA LEU A 46 3.09 -8.53 4.12
C LEU A 46 1.61 -8.93 4.05
N ILE A 47 0.70 -8.02 4.44
CA ILE A 47 -0.74 -8.24 4.34
C ILE A 47 -1.14 -8.42 2.86
N MET A 48 -0.60 -7.57 1.96
CA MET A 48 -0.88 -7.67 0.52
C MET A 48 -0.35 -8.96 -0.10
N LEU A 49 0.81 -9.46 0.34
CA LEU A 49 1.35 -10.74 -0.09
C LEU A 49 0.45 -11.89 0.35
N VAL A 50 0.08 -11.93 1.64
CA VAL A 50 -0.81 -12.97 2.17
C VAL A 50 -2.13 -13.00 1.41
N ALA A 51 -2.80 -11.84 1.24
CA ALA A 51 -4.05 -11.75 0.50
C ALA A 51 -3.91 -12.20 -0.96
N SER A 52 -2.84 -11.78 -1.64
CA SER A 52 -2.65 -12.10 -3.06
C SER A 52 -2.28 -13.56 -3.30
N ILE A 53 -1.47 -14.17 -2.43
CA ILE A 53 -1.17 -15.60 -2.47
C ILE A 53 -2.46 -16.41 -2.28
N LEU A 54 -3.28 -16.06 -1.28
CA LEU A 54 -4.57 -16.73 -1.07
C LEU A 54 -5.51 -16.60 -2.28
N LYS A 55 -5.56 -15.43 -2.94
CA LYS A 55 -6.32 -15.24 -4.18
C LYS A 55 -5.86 -16.17 -5.31
N VAL A 56 -4.56 -16.39 -5.45
CA VAL A 56 -4.02 -17.33 -6.46
C VAL A 56 -4.49 -18.77 -6.16
N TYR A 57 -4.45 -19.21 -4.91
CA TYR A 57 -4.97 -20.53 -4.54
C TYR A 57 -6.50 -20.64 -4.69
N TYR A 58 -7.23 -19.58 -4.39
CA TYR A 58 -8.68 -19.53 -4.63
C TYR A 58 -9.04 -19.71 -6.12
N TRP A 59 -8.20 -19.20 -7.03
CA TRP A 59 -8.46 -19.30 -8.47
C TRP A 59 -8.60 -20.74 -8.97
N PHE A 60 -7.87 -21.70 -8.39
CA PHE A 60 -7.98 -23.12 -8.77
C PHE A 60 -9.34 -23.74 -8.43
N GLY A 61 -10.08 -23.18 -7.47
CA GLY A 61 -11.42 -23.63 -7.11
C GLY A 61 -12.52 -23.00 -7.95
N ALA A 62 -12.51 -21.67 -8.10
CA ALA A 62 -13.62 -20.91 -8.68
C ALA A 62 -13.31 -20.21 -10.02
N HIS A 63 -12.10 -20.38 -10.59
CA HIS A 63 -11.64 -19.86 -11.89
C HIS A 63 -12.20 -18.48 -12.25
N PHE A 64 -12.01 -17.51 -11.37
CA PHE A 64 -12.47 -16.14 -11.60
C PHE A 64 -11.69 -15.46 -12.74
N SER A 65 -12.21 -14.32 -13.23
CA SER A 65 -11.65 -13.56 -14.36
C SER A 65 -10.11 -13.45 -14.37
N THR A 66 -9.51 -13.69 -15.54
CA THR A 66 -8.07 -13.65 -15.76
C THR A 66 -7.44 -12.31 -15.37
N SER A 67 -8.16 -11.20 -15.53
CA SER A 67 -7.70 -9.86 -15.14
C SER A 67 -7.40 -9.76 -13.65
N LEU A 68 -8.24 -10.37 -12.81
CA LEU A 68 -8.06 -10.39 -11.36
C LEU A 68 -6.94 -11.37 -10.96
N LEU A 69 -6.73 -12.43 -11.73
CA LEU A 69 -5.60 -13.33 -11.51
C LEU A 69 -4.28 -12.62 -11.83
N VAL A 70 -4.21 -11.95 -12.99
CA VAL A 70 -3.04 -11.14 -13.37
C VAL A 70 -2.79 -10.04 -12.35
N GLN A 71 -3.85 -9.37 -11.86
CA GLN A 71 -3.75 -8.41 -10.76
C GLN A 71 -3.11 -9.05 -9.52
N ALA A 72 -3.58 -10.23 -9.08
CA ALA A 72 -3.03 -10.91 -7.90
C ALA A 72 -1.56 -11.32 -8.10
N LEU A 73 -1.19 -11.83 -9.28
CA LEU A 73 0.19 -12.20 -9.61
C LEU A 73 1.12 -10.99 -9.64
N LEU A 74 0.71 -9.89 -10.30
CA LEU A 74 1.47 -8.65 -10.30
C LEU A 74 1.57 -8.04 -8.90
N MET A 75 0.51 -8.15 -8.10
CA MET A 75 0.52 -7.72 -6.70
C MET A 75 1.62 -8.46 -5.91
N ILE A 76 1.75 -9.78 -6.08
CA ILE A 76 2.79 -10.57 -5.44
C ILE A 76 4.17 -10.07 -5.88
N CYS A 77 4.42 -9.94 -7.18
CA CYS A 77 5.72 -9.48 -7.69
C CYS A 77 6.11 -8.10 -7.14
N VAL A 78 5.20 -7.13 -7.22
CA VAL A 78 5.43 -5.76 -6.73
C VAL A 78 5.68 -5.75 -5.22
N HIS A 79 4.95 -6.56 -4.45
CA HIS A 79 5.10 -6.57 -2.99
C HIS A 79 6.31 -7.34 -2.50
N LEU A 80 6.77 -8.38 -3.22
CA LEU A 80 8.08 -9.00 -2.97
C LEU A 80 9.19 -7.98 -3.20
N LEU A 81 9.12 -7.20 -4.29
CA LEU A 81 10.09 -6.14 -4.58
C LEU A 81 10.04 -5.03 -3.52
N LEU A 82 8.85 -4.55 -3.16
CA LEU A 82 8.65 -3.54 -2.13
C LEU A 82 9.20 -4.00 -0.78
N LEU A 83 8.90 -5.24 -0.37
CA LEU A 83 9.42 -5.82 0.85
C LEU A 83 10.96 -5.95 0.82
N HIS A 84 11.53 -6.40 -0.30
CA HIS A 84 12.97 -6.48 -0.48
C HIS A 84 13.64 -5.12 -0.33
N VAL A 85 13.16 -4.11 -1.06
CA VAL A 85 13.69 -2.73 -1.01
C VAL A 85 13.55 -2.16 0.40
N ALA A 86 12.41 -2.38 1.07
CA ALA A 86 12.18 -1.87 2.41
C ALA A 86 13.09 -2.54 3.46
N LEU A 87 13.35 -3.85 3.34
CA LEU A 87 14.25 -4.59 4.24
C LEU A 87 15.73 -4.21 4.03
N THR A 88 16.15 -4.03 2.77
CA THR A 88 17.54 -3.66 2.42
C THR A 88 17.87 -2.23 2.87
N ASN A 89 16.91 -1.31 2.80
CA ASN A 89 17.11 0.10 3.17
C ASN A 89 16.66 0.41 4.61
N ARG A 90 16.59 -0.59 5.50
CA ARG A 90 16.13 -0.39 6.88
C ARG A 90 17.17 0.38 7.69
N PRO A 91 16.77 1.42 8.46
CA PRO A 91 17.72 2.20 9.25
C PRO A 91 18.49 1.32 10.26
N PRO A 92 19.76 1.65 10.54
CA PRO A 92 20.53 0.97 11.58
C PRO A 92 19.86 1.16 12.94
N PRO A 93 20.11 0.26 13.91
CA PRO A 93 19.64 0.48 15.27
C PRO A 93 20.18 1.81 15.80
N SER A 94 19.37 2.56 16.52
CA SER A 94 19.87 3.73 17.24
C SER A 94 20.91 3.28 18.27
N HIS A 95 22.07 3.94 18.23
CA HIS A 95 23.19 3.71 19.16
C HIS A 95 23.17 4.72 20.33
N LEU A 96 22.11 5.54 20.42
CA LEU A 96 21.96 6.55 21.45
C LEU A 96 21.65 5.87 22.80
N PRO A 97 22.41 6.15 23.87
CA PRO A 97 22.38 5.38 25.11
C PRO A 97 21.07 5.46 25.93
N PHE A 98 20.07 6.24 25.49
CA PHE A 98 18.79 6.41 26.20
C PHE A 98 17.57 6.44 25.27
N GLN A 99 17.71 5.99 24.03
CA GLN A 99 16.54 5.88 23.15
C GLN A 99 15.76 4.63 23.54
N HIS A 100 14.66 4.83 24.28
CA HIS A 100 13.73 3.76 24.60
C HIS A 100 13.25 3.13 23.29
N LYS A 101 13.52 1.84 23.13
CA LYS A 101 12.92 1.05 22.05
C LYS A 101 11.42 1.03 22.30
N ASP A 102 10.63 1.48 21.33
CA ASP A 102 9.18 1.29 21.40
C ASP A 102 8.90 -0.19 21.64
N VAL A 103 8.36 -0.50 22.82
CA VAL A 103 8.02 -1.88 23.17
C VAL A 103 6.94 -2.32 22.20
N SER A 104 7.24 -3.35 21.42
CA SER A 104 6.22 -3.95 20.57
C SER A 104 5.21 -4.65 21.48
N ASN A 105 3.94 -4.30 21.35
CA ASN A 105 2.86 -5.04 22.00
C ASN A 105 2.51 -6.34 21.23
N ARG A 106 3.32 -6.73 20.24
CA ARG A 106 3.01 -7.87 19.36
C ARG A 106 3.65 -9.13 19.92
N PRO A 107 2.89 -10.22 20.11
CA PRO A 107 3.47 -11.50 20.46
C PRO A 107 4.58 -11.87 19.47
N TYR A 108 5.76 -12.23 19.98
CA TYR A 108 6.93 -12.65 19.21
C TYR A 108 7.43 -11.64 18.15
N ASP A 109 7.17 -10.35 18.33
CA ASP A 109 7.50 -9.30 17.36
C ASP A 109 6.97 -9.64 15.95
N PHE A 110 5.78 -10.24 15.86
CA PHE A 110 5.23 -10.72 14.58
C PHE A 110 5.24 -9.61 13.51
N TRP A 111 5.93 -9.90 12.40
CA TRP A 111 6.22 -8.98 11.29
C TRP A 111 7.04 -7.72 11.62
N GLN A 112 7.57 -7.66 12.83
CA GLN A 112 8.46 -6.59 13.31
C GLN A 112 9.87 -7.11 13.59
N TRP A 113 10.20 -8.29 13.07
CA TRP A 113 11.52 -8.91 13.19
C TRP A 113 12.62 -8.01 12.65
N ARG A 114 13.76 -7.96 13.34
CA ARG A 114 14.88 -7.14 12.91
C ARG A 114 15.59 -7.70 11.69
N ALA A 115 15.78 -9.02 11.66
CA ALA A 115 16.44 -9.72 10.57
C ALA A 115 15.49 -9.85 9.36
N PRO A 116 16.00 -9.80 8.12
CA PRO A 116 15.18 -10.01 6.92
C PRO A 116 14.77 -11.48 6.73
N ARG A 117 15.58 -12.44 7.20
CA ARG A 117 15.36 -13.88 6.98
C ARG A 117 13.98 -14.39 7.43
N PRO A 118 13.45 -14.04 8.62
CA PRO A 118 12.12 -14.47 9.06
C PRO A 118 10.98 -14.08 8.11
N TYR A 119 11.07 -12.94 7.42
CA TYR A 119 10.03 -12.50 6.48
C TYR A 119 9.94 -13.42 5.26
N TRP A 120 11.08 -13.71 4.63
CA TRP A 120 11.14 -14.65 3.51
C TRP A 120 10.76 -16.06 3.92
N THR A 121 11.22 -16.48 5.10
CA THR A 121 10.89 -17.77 5.70
C THR A 121 9.37 -17.90 5.89
N PHE A 122 8.73 -16.88 6.46
CA PHE A 122 7.27 -16.85 6.62
C PHE A 122 6.54 -16.97 5.28
N ILE A 123 6.91 -16.18 4.27
CA ILE A 123 6.25 -16.22 2.95
C ILE A 123 6.42 -17.60 2.30
N THR A 124 7.64 -18.14 2.30
CA THR A 124 7.91 -19.47 1.71
C THR A 124 7.15 -20.57 2.43
N TYR A 125 7.13 -20.59 3.76
CA TYR A 125 6.36 -21.59 4.52
C TYR A 125 4.85 -21.41 4.31
N PHE A 126 4.35 -20.18 4.30
CA PHE A 126 2.93 -19.89 4.06
C PHE A 126 2.49 -20.43 2.70
N THR A 127 3.21 -20.11 1.63
CA THR A 127 2.94 -20.62 0.28
C THR A 127 3.12 -22.14 0.21
N GLY A 128 4.19 -22.69 0.80
CA GLY A 128 4.47 -24.13 0.78
C GLY A 128 3.41 -24.96 1.51
N VAL A 129 2.96 -24.50 2.68
CA VAL A 129 1.86 -25.14 3.43
C VAL A 129 0.57 -25.08 2.63
N LEU A 130 0.24 -23.94 2.02
CA LEU A 130 -0.93 -23.84 1.15
C LEU A 130 -0.84 -24.80 -0.03
N LEU A 131 0.34 -24.94 -0.66
CA LEU A 131 0.56 -25.90 -1.74
C LEU A 131 0.29 -27.34 -1.29
N VAL A 132 0.85 -27.75 -0.14
CA VAL A 132 0.65 -29.10 0.40
C VAL A 132 -0.84 -29.34 0.71
N LEU A 133 -1.51 -28.39 1.36
CA LEU A 133 -2.95 -28.49 1.63
C LEU A 133 -3.75 -28.59 0.34
N HIS A 134 -3.39 -27.82 -0.69
CA HIS A 134 -4.03 -27.87 -1.99
C HIS A 134 -3.94 -29.26 -2.63
N LEU A 135 -2.74 -29.85 -2.65
CA LEU A 135 -2.50 -31.16 -3.24
C LEU A 135 -3.20 -32.29 -2.47
N VAL A 136 -3.24 -32.19 -1.14
CA VAL A 136 -3.94 -33.18 -0.30
C VAL A 136 -5.45 -33.07 -0.47
N MET A 137 -5.98 -31.85 -0.61
CA MET A 137 -7.42 -31.63 -0.71
C MET A 137 -7.96 -31.78 -2.14
N SER A 138 -7.14 -31.68 -3.18
CA SER A 138 -7.60 -31.59 -4.58
C SER A 138 -8.44 -32.77 -5.07
N SER A 139 -8.25 -33.97 -4.51
CA SER A 139 -9.04 -35.16 -4.85
C SER A 139 -10.26 -35.37 -3.97
N THR A 140 -10.57 -34.44 -3.06
CA THR A 140 -11.65 -34.57 -2.07
C THR A 140 -12.81 -33.63 -2.39
N SER A 141 -14.01 -33.95 -1.90
CA SER A 141 -15.18 -33.08 -2.01
C SER A 141 -15.06 -31.77 -1.23
N ILE A 142 -14.06 -31.67 -0.33
CA ILE A 142 -13.80 -30.49 0.50
C ILE A 142 -12.99 -29.43 -0.28
N PHE A 143 -12.44 -29.77 -1.44
CA PHE A 143 -11.59 -28.86 -2.21
C PHE A 143 -12.25 -27.51 -2.50
N VAL A 144 -13.46 -27.53 -3.08
CA VAL A 144 -14.21 -26.32 -3.43
C VAL A 144 -14.51 -25.45 -2.20
N PRO A 145 -15.16 -25.94 -1.12
CA PRO A 145 -15.43 -25.11 0.04
C PRO A 145 -14.16 -24.62 0.75
N TYR A 146 -13.07 -25.38 0.72
CA TYR A 146 -11.76 -24.92 1.19
C TYR A 146 -11.25 -23.73 0.37
N THR A 147 -11.25 -23.84 -0.97
CA THR A 147 -10.79 -22.74 -1.82
C THR A 147 -11.69 -21.51 -1.72
N ASP A 148 -13.01 -21.69 -1.54
CA ASP A 148 -13.94 -20.59 -1.30
C ASP A 148 -13.62 -19.86 0.02
N LEU A 149 -13.28 -20.61 1.07
CA LEU A 149 -12.82 -20.03 2.33
C LEU A 149 -11.53 -19.22 2.14
N LEU A 150 -10.56 -19.73 1.39
CA LEU A 150 -9.35 -18.97 1.06
C LEU A 150 -9.69 -17.67 0.33
N GLY A 151 -10.59 -17.73 -0.64
CA GLY A 151 -11.08 -16.56 -1.38
C GLY A 151 -11.75 -15.54 -0.48
N MET A 152 -12.66 -15.97 0.39
CA MET A 152 -13.33 -15.10 1.36
C MET A 152 -12.33 -14.42 2.30
N VAL A 153 -11.38 -15.18 2.86
CA VAL A 153 -10.34 -14.62 3.74
C VAL A 153 -9.48 -13.61 2.98
N ALA A 154 -9.02 -13.95 1.77
CA ALA A 154 -8.18 -13.08 0.97
C ALA A 154 -8.84 -11.74 0.64
N LEU A 155 -10.10 -11.79 0.22
CA LEU A 155 -10.87 -10.61 -0.15
C LEU A 155 -11.24 -9.77 1.08
N THR A 156 -11.52 -10.40 2.21
CA THR A 156 -11.76 -9.68 3.48
C THR A 156 -10.51 -8.96 3.96
N ILE A 157 -9.33 -9.61 3.86
CA ILE A 157 -8.05 -8.97 4.19
C ILE A 157 -7.85 -7.72 3.34
N GLU A 158 -8.05 -7.80 2.02
CA GLU A 158 -7.91 -6.65 1.12
C GLU A 158 -8.92 -5.54 1.43
N ALA A 159 -10.19 -5.90 1.61
CA ALA A 159 -11.28 -4.93 1.81
C ALA A 159 -11.18 -4.18 3.16
N THR A 160 -10.47 -4.74 4.14
CA THR A 160 -10.33 -4.15 5.49
C THR A 160 -9.06 -3.30 5.65
N LEU A 161 -8.18 -3.26 4.66
CA LEU A 161 -6.96 -2.43 4.69
C LEU A 161 -7.20 -0.94 4.97
N PRO A 162 -8.29 -0.29 4.52
CA PRO A 162 -8.53 1.11 4.82
C PRO A 162 -8.95 1.39 6.27
N LEU A 163 -9.45 0.37 7.00
CA LEU A 163 -10.05 0.55 8.33
C LEU A 163 -9.12 1.16 9.38
N PRO A 164 -7.85 0.72 9.52
CA PRO A 164 -6.94 1.34 10.48
C PRO A 164 -6.69 2.82 10.19
N GLN A 165 -6.74 3.23 8.93
CA GLN A 165 -6.59 4.64 8.56
C GLN A 165 -7.87 5.42 8.84
N LEU A 166 -9.05 4.87 8.53
CA LEU A 166 -10.34 5.46 8.88
C LEU A 166 -10.45 5.72 10.39
N LEU A 167 -10.05 4.75 11.21
CA LEU A 167 -10.08 4.86 12.66
C LEU A 167 -9.08 5.89 13.17
N ALA A 168 -7.85 5.89 12.64
CA ALA A 168 -6.82 6.85 13.05
C ALA A 168 -7.26 8.30 12.72
N ASN A 169 -7.81 8.53 11.53
CA ASN A 169 -8.36 9.82 11.12
C ASN A 169 -9.53 10.24 12.02
N TYR A 170 -10.43 9.30 12.35
CA TYR A 170 -11.56 9.57 13.25
C TYR A 170 -11.11 9.97 14.66
N GLN A 171 -10.15 9.24 15.22
CA GLN A 171 -9.59 9.52 16.55
C GLN A 171 -8.87 10.86 16.60
N ARG A 172 -8.09 11.18 15.56
CA ARG A 172 -7.30 12.43 15.48
C ARG A 172 -8.11 13.63 15.02
N ARG A 173 -9.30 13.43 14.45
CA ARG A 173 -10.12 14.47 13.81
C ARG A 173 -9.31 15.29 12.78
N GLY A 174 -8.45 14.63 12.02
CA GLY A 174 -7.56 15.27 11.06
C GLY A 174 -6.86 14.27 10.15
N CYS A 175 -6.53 14.71 8.95
CA CYS A 175 -5.89 13.90 7.89
C CYS A 175 -4.48 14.39 7.56
N LYS A 176 -3.78 15.01 8.53
CA LYS A 176 -2.41 15.53 8.35
C LYS A 176 -1.47 14.43 7.82
N GLY A 177 -0.76 14.74 6.73
CA GLY A 177 0.18 13.83 6.06
C GLY A 177 -0.46 12.85 5.07
N PHE A 178 -1.79 12.89 4.91
CA PHE A 178 -2.51 12.07 3.93
C PHE A 178 -2.44 12.74 2.54
N ARG A 179 -1.86 12.04 1.56
CA ARG A 179 -1.63 12.60 0.21
C ARG A 179 -2.94 12.63 -0.60
N PRO A 180 -3.39 13.78 -1.11
CA PRO A 180 -4.66 13.88 -1.86
C PRO A 180 -4.68 13.01 -3.12
N SER A 181 -3.54 12.91 -3.80
CA SER A 181 -3.40 12.09 -5.01
C SER A 181 -3.69 10.60 -4.76
N VAL A 182 -3.40 10.11 -3.55
CA VAL A 182 -3.67 8.71 -3.16
C VAL A 182 -5.17 8.47 -3.02
N ILE A 183 -5.90 9.42 -2.42
CA ILE A 183 -7.36 9.35 -2.27
C ILE A 183 -8.04 9.32 -3.64
N VAL A 184 -7.61 10.24 -4.52
CA VAL A 184 -8.15 10.31 -5.89
C VAL A 184 -7.89 9.01 -6.63
N ASN A 185 -6.69 8.44 -6.51
CA ASN A 185 -6.36 7.15 -7.13
C ASN A 185 -7.21 6.00 -6.59
N TRP A 186 -7.51 5.96 -5.28
CA TRP A 186 -8.39 4.96 -4.67
C TRP A 186 -9.83 5.08 -5.18
N VAL A 187 -10.41 6.30 -5.15
CA VAL A 187 -11.78 6.53 -5.65
C VAL A 187 -11.92 6.19 -7.13
N ILE A 188 -10.96 6.60 -7.96
CA ILE A 188 -10.93 6.26 -9.38
C ILE A 188 -10.81 4.73 -9.54
N GLY A 189 -9.87 4.11 -8.83
CA GLY A 189 -9.63 2.67 -8.89
C GLY A 189 -10.87 1.86 -8.53
N ASP A 190 -11.54 2.20 -7.44
CA ASP A 190 -12.75 1.51 -7.01
C ASP A 190 -13.93 1.77 -7.94
N THR A 191 -14.03 2.95 -8.55
CA THR A 191 -15.04 3.21 -9.58
C THR A 191 -14.85 2.29 -10.79
N PHE A 192 -13.62 2.16 -11.29
CA PHE A 192 -13.31 1.23 -12.39
C PHE A 192 -13.53 -0.23 -11.97
N LYS A 193 -13.16 -0.61 -10.74
CA LYS A 193 -13.34 -1.96 -10.19
C LYS A 193 -14.83 -2.32 -10.07
N MET A 194 -15.66 -1.40 -9.56
CA MET A 194 -17.11 -1.58 -9.45
C MET A 194 -17.73 -1.71 -10.84
N TRP A 195 -17.37 -0.84 -11.78
CA TRP A 195 -17.87 -0.96 -13.13
C TRP A 195 -17.50 -2.32 -13.73
N PHE A 196 -16.25 -2.75 -13.59
CA PHE A 196 -15.81 -4.06 -14.08
C PHE A 196 -16.64 -5.21 -13.45
N PHE A 197 -16.86 -5.20 -12.14
CA PHE A 197 -17.63 -6.24 -11.45
C PHE A 197 -19.10 -6.34 -11.86
N PHE A 198 -19.72 -5.21 -12.22
CA PHE A 198 -21.14 -5.16 -12.60
C PHE A 198 -21.37 -5.19 -14.12
N ALA A 199 -20.36 -4.83 -14.92
CA ALA A 199 -20.43 -4.87 -16.38
C ALA A 199 -19.88 -6.16 -16.99
N SER A 200 -19.07 -6.93 -16.26
CA SER A 200 -18.69 -8.30 -16.64
C SER A 200 -19.91 -9.22 -16.69
N SER A 201 -19.87 -10.20 -17.59
CA SER A 201 -20.96 -11.15 -17.81
C SER A 201 -21.29 -11.90 -16.51
N SER A 202 -22.58 -12.22 -16.32
CA SER A 202 -23.05 -13.01 -15.17
C SER A 202 -22.24 -14.31 -15.04
N GLY A 203 -21.47 -14.43 -13.95
CA GLY A 203 -20.64 -15.61 -13.64
C GLY A 203 -19.13 -15.41 -13.72
N GLU A 204 -18.62 -14.36 -14.38
CA GLU A 204 -17.16 -14.14 -14.51
C GLU A 204 -16.49 -13.69 -13.20
N VAL A 205 -17.24 -12.99 -12.35
CA VAL A 205 -16.77 -12.42 -11.09
C VAL A 205 -17.61 -13.00 -9.95
N PRO A 206 -17.01 -13.82 -9.06
CA PRO A 206 -17.70 -14.37 -7.90
C PRO A 206 -18.31 -13.30 -7.01
N TRP A 207 -19.45 -13.61 -6.38
CA TRP A 207 -20.18 -12.65 -5.54
C TRP A 207 -19.33 -12.08 -4.39
N ALA A 208 -18.38 -12.86 -3.86
CA ALA A 208 -17.47 -12.43 -2.79
C ALA A 208 -16.61 -11.22 -3.21
N PHE A 209 -16.14 -11.17 -4.47
CA PHE A 209 -15.42 -10.01 -4.99
C PHE A 209 -16.30 -8.76 -5.03
N LYS A 210 -17.57 -8.93 -5.42
CA LYS A 210 -18.53 -7.82 -5.47
C LYS A 210 -18.81 -7.27 -4.08
N ALA A 211 -19.13 -8.14 -3.11
CA ALA A 211 -19.42 -7.74 -1.75
C ALA A 211 -18.22 -7.05 -1.08
N CYS A 212 -17.04 -7.66 -1.15
CA CYS A 212 -15.82 -7.08 -0.56
C CYS A 212 -15.40 -5.79 -1.29
N GLY A 213 -15.56 -5.73 -2.60
CA GLY A 213 -15.24 -4.53 -3.38
C GLY A 213 -16.16 -3.35 -3.07
N ILE A 214 -17.46 -3.59 -2.86
CA ILE A 214 -18.39 -2.54 -2.41
C ILE A 214 -17.96 -2.03 -1.03
N PHE A 215 -17.65 -2.93 -0.10
CA PHE A 215 -17.20 -2.55 1.24
C PHE A 215 -15.92 -1.69 1.19
N GLN A 216 -14.94 -2.09 0.37
CA GLN A 216 -13.72 -1.34 0.15
C GLN A 216 -14.02 0.05 -0.43
N ALA A 217 -14.87 0.14 -1.45
CA ALA A 217 -15.29 1.41 -2.05
C ALA A 217 -15.99 2.33 -1.03
N CYS A 218 -16.82 1.78 -0.15
CA CYS A 218 -17.42 2.54 0.94
C CYS A 218 -16.37 3.06 1.93
N CYS A 219 -15.35 2.26 2.25
CA CYS A 219 -14.27 2.69 3.14
C CYS A 219 -13.43 3.80 2.50
N ASP A 220 -13.10 3.68 1.23
CA ASP A 220 -12.28 4.66 0.49
C ASP A 220 -13.05 5.97 0.27
N LEU A 221 -14.36 5.91 0.00
CA LEU A 221 -15.25 7.08 0.04
C LEU A 221 -15.33 7.69 1.44
N GLY A 222 -15.32 6.87 2.49
CA GLY A 222 -15.25 7.32 3.87
C GLY A 222 -13.96 8.12 4.14
N LEU A 223 -12.82 7.66 3.64
CA LEU A 223 -11.55 8.38 3.74
C LEU A 223 -11.57 9.70 2.96
N ALA A 224 -12.15 9.69 1.76
CA ALA A 224 -12.35 10.91 0.98
C ALA A 224 -13.23 11.92 1.73
N ALA A 225 -14.33 11.47 2.33
CA ALA A 225 -15.21 12.31 3.14
C ALA A 225 -14.49 12.87 4.38
N GLN A 226 -13.72 12.04 5.10
CA GLN A 226 -12.91 12.50 6.24
C GLN A 226 -11.90 13.58 5.83
N TYR A 227 -11.26 13.42 4.65
CA TYR A 227 -10.33 14.40 4.13
C TYR A 227 -11.03 15.73 3.79
N LEU A 228 -12.20 15.69 3.15
CA LEU A 228 -12.97 16.88 2.79
C LEU A 228 -13.54 17.61 4.01
N ILE A 229 -13.91 16.88 5.07
CA ILE A 229 -14.53 17.46 6.28
C ILE A 229 -13.48 17.97 7.26
N TRP A 230 -12.42 17.20 7.53
CA TRP A 230 -11.43 17.55 8.56
C TRP A 230 -10.18 18.22 8.01
N GLY A 231 -9.84 18.04 6.73
CA GLY A 231 -8.59 18.53 6.16
C GLY A 231 -7.39 18.12 7.02
N ASP A 232 -6.50 19.06 7.33
CA ASP A 232 -5.35 18.82 8.21
C ASP A 232 -5.69 18.71 9.71
N GLY A 233 -6.94 18.97 10.10
CA GLY A 233 -7.42 18.94 11.49
C GLY A 233 -7.36 20.30 12.21
N PRO A 234 -7.89 20.39 13.45
CA PRO A 234 -7.90 21.62 14.23
C PRO A 234 -6.48 22.08 14.62
N VAL A 235 -6.23 23.39 14.50
CA VAL A 235 -4.94 24.02 14.83
C VAL A 235 -4.63 23.79 16.32
N GLY A 236 -3.54 23.09 16.63
CA GLY A 236 -3.05 22.88 18.00
C GLY A 236 -3.27 21.49 18.61
N VAL A 237 -3.92 20.55 17.91
CA VAL A 237 -3.97 19.14 18.33
C VAL A 237 -2.83 18.37 17.66
N GLU A 238 -1.63 18.46 18.24
CA GLU A 238 -0.59 17.48 17.94
C GLU A 238 -1.05 16.11 18.45
N GLY A 239 -1.28 15.19 17.52
CA GLY A 239 -2.03 13.96 17.75
C GLY A 239 -1.47 13.12 18.91
N LEU A 240 -2.26 13.00 19.97
CA LEU A 240 -2.08 12.04 21.05
C LEU A 240 -2.43 10.64 20.51
N GLY A 241 -1.45 10.01 19.85
CA GLY A 241 -1.60 8.67 19.33
C GLY A 241 -0.64 8.39 18.21
N ARG A 242 0.54 7.86 18.56
CA ARG A 242 1.53 7.21 17.69
C ARG A 242 1.98 8.08 16.50
N GLU A 243 3.16 8.70 16.61
CA GLU A 243 3.86 9.30 15.47
C GLU A 243 3.72 8.39 14.25
N LYS A 244 2.92 8.83 13.27
CA LYS A 244 2.88 8.23 11.94
C LYS A 244 3.69 9.15 11.06
N GLU A 245 4.85 8.63 10.67
CA GLU A 245 5.50 8.82 9.38
C GLU A 245 5.63 10.28 8.94
N VAL A 246 6.60 10.98 9.53
CA VAL A 246 7.25 12.11 8.87
C VAL A 246 7.90 11.55 7.61
N ARG A 247 7.16 11.57 6.49
CA ARG A 247 7.77 11.52 5.17
C ARG A 247 8.72 12.70 5.12
N SER A 248 10.00 12.42 4.87
CA SER A 248 11.00 13.45 4.64
C SER A 248 10.44 14.48 3.66
N PRO A 249 10.66 15.79 3.88
CA PRO A 249 10.30 16.80 2.90
C PRO A 249 10.86 16.38 1.54
N ILE A 250 10.03 16.48 0.51
CA ILE A 250 10.49 16.37 -0.87
C ILE A 250 11.61 17.42 -1.00
N PRO A 251 12.81 17.08 -1.51
CA PRO A 251 13.81 18.10 -1.84
C PRO A 251 13.11 19.16 -2.68
N PRO A 252 13.32 20.47 -2.43
CA PRO A 252 12.64 21.52 -3.18
C PRO A 252 12.72 21.19 -4.68
N GLU A 253 11.56 21.11 -5.31
CA GLU A 253 11.48 20.93 -6.75
C GLU A 253 12.03 22.20 -7.39
N ASP A 254 13.28 22.12 -7.86
CA ASP A 254 13.72 22.98 -8.95
C ASP A 254 12.84 22.60 -10.15
N GLY A 255 11.86 23.47 -10.41
CA GLY A 255 10.76 23.20 -11.32
C GLY A 255 11.23 22.82 -12.71
N TRP A 256 10.74 21.69 -13.21
CA TRP A 256 10.79 21.37 -14.63
C TRP A 256 9.39 21.45 -15.21
N ASN A 257 8.96 22.69 -15.47
CA ASN A 257 7.90 22.95 -16.43
C ASN A 257 8.42 22.54 -17.81
N ALA A 258 7.70 21.60 -18.43
CA ALA A 258 7.79 21.32 -19.85
C ALA A 258 7.28 22.54 -20.62
N GLU A 259 8.15 23.52 -20.85
CA GLU A 259 7.95 24.50 -21.91
C GLU A 259 9.28 25.05 -22.39
N LYS A 260 9.41 25.11 -23.72
CA LYS A 260 10.44 25.79 -24.51
C LYS A 260 11.72 25.02 -24.82
N LEU A 261 11.55 24.19 -25.86
CA LEU A 261 12.38 24.29 -27.07
C LEU A 261 12.76 25.75 -27.34
N GLY A 262 14.06 26.05 -27.42
CA GLY A 262 14.57 27.29 -28.01
C GLY A 262 15.43 28.16 -27.11
N GLN A 263 16.68 28.32 -27.54
CA GLN A 263 17.52 29.51 -27.37
C GLN A 263 18.33 29.69 -26.07
N ALA A 264 19.57 29.18 -26.15
CA ALA A 264 20.84 29.88 -25.90
C ALA A 264 20.95 30.95 -24.79
N GLY A 265 21.87 30.70 -23.86
CA GLY A 265 22.92 31.68 -23.52
C GLY A 265 22.97 32.20 -22.07
N VAL A 266 24.18 32.07 -21.49
CA VAL A 266 24.86 33.03 -20.59
C VAL A 266 24.61 32.92 -19.06
N THR A 267 25.64 32.36 -18.39
CA THR A 267 26.30 32.65 -17.08
C THR A 267 25.60 33.42 -15.95
N GLY A 268 25.80 32.94 -14.71
CA GLY A 268 25.84 33.75 -13.48
C GLY A 268 25.74 32.94 -12.19
N GLY A 269 26.84 32.79 -11.45
CA GLY A 269 26.89 32.13 -10.12
C GLY A 269 26.70 33.10 -8.96
N ILE A 270 26.34 32.60 -7.76
CA ILE A 270 26.31 33.36 -6.49
C ILE A 270 26.71 32.46 -5.30
N GLU A 271 27.44 33.07 -4.36
CA GLU A 271 28.22 32.61 -3.21
C GLU A 271 27.45 32.02 -2.01
N MET A 272 28.16 31.23 -1.18
CA MET A 272 27.72 30.76 0.14
C MET A 272 28.15 31.74 1.25
N SER A 273 27.27 31.98 2.22
CA SER A 273 27.54 32.77 3.43
C SER A 273 27.43 31.87 4.67
N ASP A 274 28.50 31.84 5.47
CA ASP A 274 28.65 31.09 6.72
C ASP A 274 27.87 31.73 7.89
N GLY A 275 27.20 30.91 8.70
CA GLY A 275 26.37 31.36 9.83
C GLY A 275 26.47 30.49 11.08
N GLN A 276 27.46 30.84 11.92
CA GLN A 276 27.61 30.74 13.39
C GLN A 276 26.88 29.68 14.24
N ALA A 277 27.70 28.99 15.04
CA ALA A 277 27.36 28.07 16.13
C ALA A 277 26.96 28.81 17.42
N TRP A 278 25.93 28.31 18.11
CA TRP A 278 25.48 28.81 19.42
C TRP A 278 25.99 27.90 20.56
N GLU A 279 26.92 28.40 21.37
CA GLU A 279 27.30 27.77 22.65
C GLU A 279 26.35 28.23 23.78
N ARG A 280 25.95 27.29 24.66
CA ARG A 280 25.15 27.57 25.85
C ARG A 280 26.08 27.82 27.07
N PRO A 281 25.77 28.78 27.95
CA PRO A 281 26.59 29.02 29.14
C PRO A 281 26.36 27.94 30.21
N ARG A 282 27.45 27.46 30.81
CA ARG A 282 27.44 26.63 32.03
C ARG A 282 27.24 27.53 33.24
N ALA A 283 26.20 27.30 34.03
CA ALA A 283 26.05 27.90 35.35
C ALA A 283 27.02 27.23 36.34
N ALA A 284 27.65 28.05 37.18
CA ALA A 284 28.43 27.66 38.34
C ALA A 284 27.53 27.40 39.55
#